data_AF-A0A134A5M2-F1
#
_entry.id   AF-A0A134A5M2-F1
#
_cell.length_a   1.000
_cell.length_b   1.000
_cell.length_c   1.000
_cell.angle_alpha   90.00
_cell.angle_beta   90.00
_cell.angle_gamma   90.00
#
_symmetry.space_group_name_H-M   'P 1'
#
loop_
_entity.id
_entity.type
_entity.pdbx_description
1 polymer ?
#
loop_
_entity_poly.entity_id
_entity_poly.type
_entity_poly.pdbx_seq_one_letter_code
_entity_poly.pdbx_strand_id
1 'polypeptide(L)'
;MPFKITSKTTGESHMIVTDGNGQASTAASWNAHTKDTNGGTADSGVWFGGSDPDDAKGALPYDDYTVEEQPSEANADRALIPAFDVSVHRDGVTVDLGTLTNDAPPTQTPPASGVQTEATDADDGDHEAVADDSVTIMDTVSCTGLTPGEEYTLTGTLVDKETGEPVRSDGKAATSTVAFVPDAADGTQEVAFTFDGAELSGHAVVAFESLTLDGQEVASHADVNDEGQTVELVPPETREAPAPGGKLP
;
A
#
# COMPACT_ATOMS: atom_id res chain seq x y z
N MET A 1 22.71 -14.99 -5.78
CA MET A 1 21.75 -13.89 -6.02
C MET A 1 22.06 -13.20 -7.33
N PRO A 2 21.13 -13.12 -8.29
CA PRO A 2 21.39 -12.47 -9.57
C PRO A 2 21.26 -10.94 -9.48
N PHE A 3 22.21 -10.23 -10.08
CA PHE A 3 22.19 -8.78 -10.26
C PHE A 3 22.43 -8.44 -11.73
N LYS A 4 21.75 -7.41 -12.22
CA LYS A 4 21.95 -6.83 -13.54
C LYS A 4 22.78 -5.56 -13.38
N ILE A 5 23.87 -5.46 -14.11
CA ILE A 5 24.69 -4.24 -14.18
C ILE A 5 24.42 -3.59 -15.53
N THR A 6 24.07 -2.30 -15.54
CA THR A 6 23.75 -1.55 -16.76
C THR A 6 24.63 -0.32 -16.85
N SER A 7 25.38 -0.17 -17.95
CA SER A 7 26.13 1.05 -18.28
C SER A 7 25.15 2.19 -18.53
N LYS A 8 25.33 3.32 -17.84
CA LYS A 8 24.49 4.51 -18.05
C LYS A 8 24.80 5.22 -19.36
N THR A 9 26.03 5.12 -19.84
CA THR A 9 26.42 5.77 -21.10
C THR A 9 25.94 4.98 -22.31
N THR A 10 26.08 3.65 -22.32
CA THR A 10 25.79 2.83 -23.51
C THR A 10 24.45 2.10 -23.43
N GLY A 11 23.89 1.92 -22.23
CA GLY A 11 22.72 1.07 -21.99
C GLY A 11 23.03 -0.43 -22.08
N GLU A 12 24.28 -0.82 -22.31
CA GLU A 12 24.69 -2.23 -22.29
C GLU A 12 24.51 -2.80 -20.88
N SER A 13 23.96 -4.01 -20.78
CA SER A 13 23.71 -4.65 -19.50
C SER A 13 24.06 -6.13 -19.52
N HIS A 14 24.64 -6.61 -18.42
CA HIS A 14 24.96 -8.03 -18.23
C HIS A 14 24.59 -8.49 -16.81
N MET A 15 24.35 -9.79 -16.69
CA MET A 15 24.00 -10.44 -15.43
C MET A 15 25.26 -10.94 -14.71
N ILE A 16 25.30 -10.70 -13.40
CA ILE A 16 26.25 -11.34 -12.48
C ILE A 16 25.46 -12.09 -11.41
N VAL A 17 26.02 -13.16 -10.85
CA VAL A 17 25.37 -13.93 -9.79
C VAL A 17 26.34 -14.08 -8.63
N THR A 18 25.89 -13.72 -7.42
CA THR A 18 26.68 -13.93 -6.21
C THR A 18 26.86 -15.41 -5.92
N ASP A 19 28.01 -15.76 -5.36
CA ASP A 19 28.30 -17.09 -4.82
C ASP A 19 27.50 -17.39 -3.53
N GLY A 20 27.75 -18.56 -2.94
CA GLY A 20 27.08 -19.00 -1.71
C GLY A 20 27.42 -18.17 -0.45
N ASN A 21 28.44 -17.30 -0.51
CA ASN A 21 28.79 -16.36 0.55
C ASN A 21 28.24 -14.94 0.26
N GLY A 22 27.45 -14.77 -0.80
CA GLY A 22 26.90 -13.48 -1.20
C GLY A 22 27.92 -12.56 -1.90
N GLN A 23 29.06 -13.08 -2.35
CA GLN A 23 30.07 -12.28 -3.03
C GLN A 23 29.98 -12.43 -4.54
N ALA A 24 30.26 -11.34 -5.26
CA ALA A 24 30.42 -11.35 -6.71
C ALA A 24 31.62 -10.49 -7.10
N SER A 25 32.28 -10.84 -8.20
CA SER A 25 33.39 -10.07 -8.76
C SER A 25 33.40 -10.15 -10.27
N THR A 26 33.68 -9.02 -10.91
CA THR A 26 33.88 -8.94 -12.37
C THR A 26 35.36 -9.03 -12.76
N ALA A 27 36.24 -9.49 -11.85
CA ALA A 27 37.67 -9.64 -12.13
C ALA A 27 37.96 -10.97 -12.86
N ALA A 28 38.85 -10.94 -13.85
CA ALA A 28 39.28 -12.14 -14.58
C ALA A 28 39.90 -13.22 -13.69
N SER A 29 40.48 -12.82 -12.55
CA SER A 29 41.04 -13.74 -11.56
C SER A 29 39.97 -14.52 -10.76
N TRP A 30 38.73 -14.06 -10.77
CA TRP A 30 37.59 -14.77 -10.19
C TRP A 30 36.98 -15.70 -11.23
N ASN A 31 36.47 -15.13 -12.32
CA ASN A 31 36.04 -15.85 -13.52
C ASN A 31 36.72 -15.20 -14.71
N ALA A 32 37.45 -15.97 -15.52
CA ALA A 32 38.04 -15.46 -16.75
C ALA A 32 36.94 -14.86 -17.63
N HIS A 33 37.16 -13.67 -18.19
CA HIS A 33 36.20 -12.99 -19.07
C HIS A 33 35.88 -13.84 -20.29
N THR A 34 36.86 -14.61 -20.76
CA THR A 34 36.74 -15.54 -21.89
C THR A 34 35.95 -16.82 -21.56
N LYS A 35 35.74 -17.14 -20.29
CA LYS A 35 34.99 -18.33 -19.86
C LYS A 35 33.52 -17.98 -19.82
N ASP A 36 32.73 -18.54 -20.75
CA ASP A 36 31.27 -18.37 -20.77
C ASP A 36 30.86 -16.89 -20.64
N THR A 37 31.46 -16.05 -21.49
CA THR A 37 31.32 -14.59 -21.44
C THR A 37 29.86 -14.17 -21.41
N ASN A 38 29.48 -13.44 -20.37
CA ASN A 38 28.13 -12.93 -20.12
C ASN A 38 27.04 -14.02 -20.06
N GLY A 39 27.40 -15.25 -19.70
CA GLY A 39 26.46 -16.37 -19.56
C GLY A 39 25.47 -16.24 -18.38
N GLY A 40 25.67 -15.26 -17.48
CA GLY A 40 24.72 -14.92 -16.43
C GLY A 40 24.63 -15.93 -15.29
N THR A 41 25.69 -16.69 -15.05
CA THR A 41 25.82 -17.61 -13.91
C THR A 41 26.92 -17.16 -12.95
N ALA A 42 27.04 -17.80 -11.78
CA ALA A 42 28.11 -17.50 -10.82
C ALA A 42 29.51 -17.89 -11.34
N ASP A 43 29.57 -18.70 -12.41
CA ASP A 43 30.79 -19.22 -13.03
C ASP A 43 31.16 -18.49 -14.34
N SER A 44 30.29 -17.61 -14.82
CA SER A 44 30.44 -16.89 -16.08
C SER A 44 31.41 -15.71 -15.92
N GLY A 45 32.24 -15.48 -16.93
CA GLY A 45 33.00 -14.26 -17.09
C GLY A 45 32.09 -13.09 -17.48
N VAL A 46 32.55 -11.86 -17.20
CA VAL A 46 31.81 -10.64 -17.54
C VAL A 46 32.68 -9.81 -18.47
N TRP A 47 32.08 -9.26 -19.53
CA TRP A 47 32.79 -8.37 -20.45
C TRP A 47 31.85 -7.36 -21.07
N PHE A 48 32.13 -6.07 -20.84
CA PHE A 48 31.40 -4.96 -21.43
C PHE A 48 32.18 -4.36 -22.60
N GLY A 49 31.44 -3.86 -23.58
CA GLY A 49 31.96 -3.22 -24.77
C GLY A 49 32.06 -4.16 -25.97
N GLY A 50 32.34 -3.56 -27.14
CA GLY A 50 32.28 -4.26 -28.42
C GLY A 50 33.58 -4.98 -28.85
N SER A 51 34.61 -5.05 -28.01
CA SER A 51 35.85 -5.78 -28.33
C SER A 51 35.78 -7.23 -27.86
N ASP A 52 36.66 -8.07 -28.39
CA ASP A 52 36.83 -9.44 -27.87
C ASP A 52 37.21 -9.43 -26.37
N PRO A 53 36.71 -10.38 -25.56
CA PRO A 53 37.07 -10.52 -24.15
C PRO A 53 38.57 -10.73 -23.93
N ASP A 54 39.15 -10.03 -22.95
CA ASP A 54 40.58 -10.06 -22.68
C ASP A 54 40.87 -10.14 -21.17
N ASP A 55 41.27 -11.32 -20.70
CA ASP A 55 41.51 -11.63 -19.29
C ASP A 55 42.63 -10.79 -18.65
N ALA A 56 43.43 -10.05 -19.44
CA ALA A 56 44.43 -9.12 -18.93
C ALA A 56 43.89 -7.72 -18.59
N LYS A 57 42.59 -7.46 -18.84
CA LYS A 57 41.93 -6.15 -18.65
C LYS A 57 40.79 -6.21 -17.65
N GLY A 58 40.32 -5.04 -17.21
CA GLY A 58 39.05 -4.92 -16.48
C GLY A 58 37.85 -5.21 -17.40
N ALA A 59 36.84 -5.88 -16.85
CA ALA A 59 35.59 -6.20 -17.55
C ALA A 59 34.73 -4.98 -17.88
N LEU A 60 34.83 -3.92 -17.07
CA LEU A 60 33.99 -2.74 -17.11
C LEU A 60 34.78 -1.54 -17.66
N PRO A 61 34.32 -0.90 -18.75
CA PRO A 61 34.78 0.42 -19.16
C PRO A 61 34.63 1.48 -18.06
N TYR A 62 35.23 2.65 -18.28
CA TYR A 62 34.99 3.79 -17.40
C TYR A 62 33.60 4.37 -17.66
N ASP A 63 32.72 4.26 -16.69
CA ASP A 63 31.35 4.72 -16.75
C ASP A 63 30.73 4.76 -15.34
N ASP A 64 29.53 5.32 -15.28
CA ASP A 64 28.58 5.08 -14.20
C ASP A 64 27.69 3.89 -14.59
N TYR A 65 27.42 3.02 -13.62
CA TYR A 65 26.61 1.83 -13.80
C TYR A 65 25.49 1.80 -12.79
N THR A 66 24.29 1.41 -13.24
CA THR A 66 23.19 1.04 -12.34
C THR A 66 23.26 -0.46 -12.07
N VAL A 67 23.18 -0.84 -10.79
CA VAL A 67 23.17 -2.22 -10.32
C VAL A 67 21.78 -2.51 -9.76
N GLU A 68 21.15 -3.56 -10.26
CA GLU A 68 19.79 -3.94 -9.90
C GLU A 68 19.75 -5.42 -9.48
N GLU A 69 19.26 -5.71 -8.28
CA GLU A 69 18.96 -7.10 -7.93
C GLU A 69 17.82 -7.63 -8.83
N GLN A 70 17.93 -8.87 -9.30
CA GLN A 70 16.91 -9.49 -10.12
C GLN A 70 16.08 -10.51 -9.32
N PRO A 71 14.77 -10.64 -9.61
CA PRO A 71 13.93 -11.70 -9.05
C PRO A 71 14.49 -13.10 -9.34
N SER A 72 14.41 -13.98 -8.37
CA SER A 72 14.83 -15.39 -8.42
C SER A 72 14.12 -16.20 -7.35
N GLU A 73 14.23 -17.53 -7.41
CA GLU A 73 13.71 -18.39 -6.34
C GLU A 73 14.35 -18.08 -4.97
N ALA A 74 15.58 -17.56 -4.95
CA ALA A 74 16.35 -17.29 -3.73
C ALA A 74 15.96 -15.99 -3.01
N ASN A 75 15.23 -15.08 -3.66
CA ASN A 75 14.68 -13.84 -3.07
C ASN A 75 13.17 -13.73 -3.27
N ALA A 76 12.47 -14.83 -3.54
CA ALA A 76 11.02 -14.82 -3.78
C ALA A 76 10.22 -14.30 -2.57
N ASP A 77 10.77 -14.42 -1.36
CA ASP A 77 10.19 -13.96 -0.09
C ASP A 77 10.89 -12.72 0.49
N ARG A 78 11.73 -12.03 -0.30
CA ARG A 78 12.55 -10.89 0.13
C ARG A 78 12.24 -9.65 -0.69
N ALA A 79 12.40 -8.47 -0.11
CA ALA A 79 12.50 -7.27 -0.94
C ALA A 79 13.76 -7.34 -1.78
N LEU A 80 13.64 -6.91 -3.04
CA LEU A 80 14.79 -6.66 -3.87
C LEU A 80 15.50 -5.40 -3.36
N ILE A 81 16.83 -5.44 -3.34
CA ILE A 81 17.63 -4.26 -3.06
C ILE A 81 17.31 -3.19 -4.11
N PRO A 82 16.94 -1.97 -3.69
CA PRO A 82 16.72 -0.87 -4.62
C PRO A 82 17.93 -0.66 -5.54
N ALA A 83 17.67 -0.33 -6.80
CA ALA A 83 18.73 -0.03 -7.74
C ALA A 83 19.64 1.08 -7.20
N PHE A 84 20.96 0.89 -7.30
CA PHE A 84 21.94 1.89 -6.90
C PHE A 84 23.03 2.04 -7.95
N ASP A 85 23.74 3.16 -7.88
CA ASP A 85 24.75 3.50 -8.87
C ASP A 85 26.16 3.28 -8.33
N VAL A 86 27.03 2.79 -9.22
CA VAL A 86 28.47 2.63 -8.97
C VAL A 86 29.26 3.26 -10.09
N SER A 87 30.33 3.96 -9.74
CA SER A 87 31.19 4.64 -10.71
C SER A 87 32.52 3.91 -10.86
N VAL A 88 32.89 3.58 -12.10
CA VAL A 88 34.20 3.03 -12.46
C VAL A 88 34.98 4.11 -13.20
N HIS A 89 35.98 4.69 -12.55
CA HIS A 89 36.78 5.80 -13.13
C HIS A 89 38.29 5.57 -13.10
N ARG A 90 38.74 4.40 -12.64
CA ARG A 90 40.14 3.99 -12.67
C ARG A 90 40.22 2.47 -12.82
N ASP A 91 41.35 1.99 -13.30
CA ASP A 91 41.58 0.55 -13.45
C ASP A 91 41.77 -0.14 -12.10
N GLY A 92 41.36 -1.41 -12.00
CA GLY A 92 41.59 -2.26 -10.81
C GLY A 92 40.87 -1.82 -9.53
N VAL A 93 39.70 -1.18 -9.62
CA VAL A 93 38.93 -0.75 -8.44
C VAL A 93 38.08 -1.88 -7.88
N THR A 94 38.25 -2.13 -6.59
CA THR A 94 37.18 -2.72 -5.77
C THR A 94 36.23 -1.61 -5.35
N VAL A 95 34.98 -1.69 -5.79
CA VAL A 95 33.90 -0.88 -5.22
C VAL A 95 33.36 -1.66 -4.04
N ASP A 96 33.70 -1.20 -2.83
CA ASP A 96 33.15 -1.77 -1.60
C ASP A 96 31.75 -1.19 -1.40
N LEU A 97 30.74 -2.05 -1.57
CA LEU A 97 29.34 -1.70 -1.40
C LEU A 97 28.86 -1.90 0.05
N GLY A 98 29.77 -2.30 0.95
CA GLY A 98 29.42 -2.72 2.30
C GLY A 98 28.56 -3.98 2.31
N THR A 99 27.82 -4.19 3.40
CA THR A 99 26.88 -5.29 3.51
C THR A 99 25.57 -4.93 2.81
N LEU A 100 25.35 -5.51 1.64
CA LEU A 100 24.03 -5.50 1.00
C LEU A 100 23.17 -6.58 1.66
N THR A 101 22.03 -6.19 2.22
CA THR A 101 21.11 -7.12 2.91
C THR A 101 19.78 -7.15 2.19
N ASN A 102 19.37 -8.34 1.76
CA ASN A 102 17.98 -8.63 1.42
C ASN A 102 17.20 -8.75 2.71
N ASP A 103 16.79 -7.59 3.22
CA ASP A 103 15.88 -7.56 4.34
C ASP A 103 14.59 -8.32 3.97
N ALA A 104 13.87 -8.79 4.99
CA ALA A 104 12.48 -9.14 4.77
C ALA A 104 11.82 -7.96 4.02
N PRO A 105 10.89 -8.21 3.09
CA PRO A 105 10.18 -7.11 2.46
C PRO A 105 9.74 -6.16 3.58
N PRO A 106 9.92 -4.82 3.40
CA PRO A 106 9.40 -3.91 4.38
C PRO A 106 7.97 -4.37 4.62
N THR A 107 7.65 -4.75 5.86
CA THR A 107 6.26 -4.83 6.23
C THR A 107 5.72 -3.48 5.81
N GLN A 108 4.86 -3.45 4.80
CA GLN A 108 4.28 -2.23 4.27
C GLN A 108 3.42 -1.50 5.32
N THR A 109 3.56 -1.83 6.61
CA THR A 109 3.21 -0.95 7.71
C THR A 109 3.96 0.37 7.48
N PRO A 110 3.26 1.41 7.01
CA PRO A 110 3.82 2.74 6.98
C PRO A 110 4.08 3.13 8.45
N PRO A 111 4.89 4.17 8.73
CA PRO A 111 5.19 4.56 10.11
C PRO A 111 3.89 4.72 10.91
N ALA A 112 3.59 3.75 11.79
CA ALA A 112 2.36 3.63 12.59
C ALA A 112 1.15 4.38 11.98
N SER A 113 0.73 3.99 10.77
CA SER A 113 -0.45 4.62 10.18
C SER A 113 -1.63 4.46 11.12
N GLY A 114 -2.32 5.55 11.37
CA GLY A 114 -3.45 5.61 12.28
C GLY A 114 -4.69 6.07 11.54
N VAL A 115 -5.83 5.54 11.96
CA VAL A 115 -7.14 6.08 11.60
C VAL A 115 -7.89 6.41 12.89
N GLN A 116 -8.43 7.61 12.95
CA GLN A 116 -9.40 8.04 13.95
C GLN A 116 -10.61 8.55 13.22
N THR A 117 -11.79 8.22 13.71
CA THR A 117 -13.02 8.38 12.92
C THR A 117 -14.10 9.05 13.76
N GLU A 118 -15.01 9.78 13.12
CA GLU A 118 -16.25 10.30 13.74
C GLU A 118 -17.42 10.16 12.76
N ALA A 119 -18.44 9.39 13.15
CA ALA A 119 -19.61 9.09 12.33
C ALA A 119 -20.83 9.88 12.81
N THR A 120 -21.51 10.55 11.87
CA THR A 120 -22.64 11.44 12.16
C THR A 120 -23.75 11.28 11.13
N ASP A 121 -24.97 11.66 11.49
CA ASP A 121 -26.07 11.83 10.54
C ASP A 121 -25.73 12.93 9.53
N ALA A 122 -25.96 12.67 8.24
CA ALA A 122 -25.59 13.62 7.21
C ALA A 122 -26.54 14.84 7.10
N ASP A 123 -27.75 14.78 7.67
CA ASP A 123 -28.72 15.87 7.57
C ASP A 123 -28.44 17.00 8.57
N ASP A 124 -27.99 16.66 9.79
CA ASP A 124 -27.71 17.67 10.83
C ASP A 124 -26.37 17.54 11.57
N GLY A 125 -25.63 16.45 11.35
CA GLY A 125 -24.28 16.25 11.89
C GLY A 125 -24.23 15.81 13.34
N ASP A 126 -25.33 15.29 13.90
CA ASP A 126 -25.33 14.68 15.23
C ASP A 126 -25.22 13.14 15.18
N HIS A 127 -25.38 12.47 16.33
CA HIS A 127 -25.27 11.00 16.46
C HIS A 127 -26.64 10.31 16.49
N GLU A 128 -27.70 10.94 15.98
CA GLU A 128 -29.04 10.39 15.83
C GLU A 128 -29.52 10.55 14.38
N ALA A 129 -29.88 9.46 13.71
CA ALA A 129 -30.46 9.51 12.37
C ALA A 129 -31.89 8.96 12.36
N VAL A 130 -32.77 9.55 11.56
CA VAL A 130 -34.15 9.05 11.42
C VAL A 130 -34.15 7.75 10.61
N ALA A 131 -34.68 6.67 11.17
CA ALA A 131 -34.76 5.35 10.55
C ALA A 131 -35.83 5.27 9.44
N ASP A 132 -35.58 5.91 8.29
CA ASP A 132 -36.45 5.89 7.12
C ASP A 132 -35.88 5.03 5.97
N ASP A 133 -36.54 5.07 4.81
CA ASP A 133 -36.19 4.25 3.64
C ASP A 133 -34.81 4.63 3.03
N SER A 134 -34.18 5.74 3.46
CA SER A 134 -32.93 6.25 2.90
C SER A 134 -32.14 7.09 3.92
N VAL A 135 -31.44 6.43 4.83
CA VAL A 135 -30.54 7.06 5.79
C VAL A 135 -29.18 7.30 5.16
N THR A 136 -28.55 8.46 5.44
CA THR A 136 -27.16 8.72 5.05
C THR A 136 -26.31 9.07 6.27
N ILE A 137 -25.29 8.25 6.53
CA ILE A 137 -24.30 8.49 7.58
C ILE A 137 -23.01 8.96 6.94
N MET A 138 -22.42 10.02 7.50
CA MET A 138 -21.12 10.55 7.10
C MET A 138 -20.08 10.23 8.16
N ASP A 139 -19.02 9.54 7.77
CA ASP A 139 -17.86 9.29 8.63
C ASP A 139 -16.67 10.14 8.19
N THR A 140 -16.06 10.84 9.16
CA THR A 140 -14.89 11.67 8.98
C THR A 140 -13.65 10.94 9.47
N VAL A 141 -12.79 10.52 8.55
CA VAL A 141 -11.61 9.68 8.82
C VAL A 141 -10.35 10.53 8.82
N SER A 142 -9.78 10.74 10.01
CA SER A 142 -8.44 11.31 10.18
C SER A 142 -7.37 10.23 10.00
N CYS A 143 -6.58 10.35 8.93
CA CYS A 143 -5.46 9.48 8.62
C CYS A 143 -4.15 10.14 9.04
N THR A 144 -3.26 9.40 9.70
CA THR A 144 -1.93 9.89 10.08
C THR A 144 -0.83 8.96 9.60
N GLY A 145 0.38 9.49 9.38
CA GLY A 145 1.55 8.69 9.04
C GLY A 145 1.49 8.05 7.65
N LEU A 146 0.80 8.69 6.70
CA LEU A 146 0.76 8.29 5.30
C LEU A 146 2.01 8.74 4.54
N THR A 147 2.29 8.10 3.41
CA THR A 147 3.36 8.51 2.49
C THR A 147 2.77 9.38 1.38
N PRO A 148 3.16 10.67 1.27
CA PRO A 148 2.66 11.52 0.20
C PRO A 148 3.00 10.98 -1.19
N GLY A 149 2.03 11.03 -2.11
CA GLY A 149 2.19 10.56 -3.49
C GLY A 149 1.91 9.07 -3.73
N GLU A 150 1.70 8.28 -2.67
CA GLU A 150 1.25 6.88 -2.77
C GLU A 150 -0.29 6.79 -2.83
N GLU A 151 -0.86 5.85 -3.57
CA GLU A 151 -2.32 5.66 -3.65
C GLU A 151 -2.80 4.74 -2.53
N TYR A 152 -3.72 5.25 -1.70
CA TYR A 152 -4.37 4.51 -0.64
C TYR A 152 -5.83 4.25 -1.00
N THR A 153 -6.37 3.14 -0.49
CA THR A 153 -7.80 2.83 -0.56
C THR A 153 -8.37 2.71 0.85
N LEU A 154 -9.27 3.62 1.20
CA LEU A 154 -10.06 3.62 2.43
C LEU A 154 -11.39 2.94 2.16
N THR A 155 -11.73 1.92 2.95
CA THR A 155 -13.02 1.23 2.89
C THR A 155 -13.70 1.34 4.24
N GLY A 156 -14.88 1.95 4.26
CA GLY A 156 -15.77 1.98 5.41
C GLY A 156 -16.85 0.91 5.31
N THR A 157 -17.37 0.39 6.42
CA THR A 157 -18.55 -0.50 6.48
C THR A 157 -19.37 -0.22 7.73
N LEU A 158 -20.69 -0.05 7.57
CA LEU A 158 -21.60 0.04 8.70
C LEU A 158 -21.94 -1.34 9.26
N VAL A 159 -21.87 -1.46 10.57
CA VAL A 159 -22.18 -2.65 11.36
C VAL A 159 -23.33 -2.34 12.31
N ASP A 160 -24.31 -3.23 12.39
CA ASP A 160 -25.36 -3.15 13.40
C ASP A 160 -24.77 -3.54 14.77
N LYS A 161 -24.87 -2.65 15.76
CA LYS A 161 -24.25 -2.82 17.09
C LYS A 161 -24.83 -3.99 17.88
N GLU A 162 -26.11 -4.28 17.71
CA GLU A 162 -26.79 -5.36 18.43
C GLU A 162 -26.36 -6.74 17.91
N THR A 163 -26.24 -6.87 16.59
CA THR A 163 -25.92 -8.15 15.94
C THR A 163 -24.43 -8.36 15.69
N GLY A 164 -23.66 -7.28 15.57
CA GLY A 164 -22.27 -7.30 15.13
C GLY A 164 -22.09 -7.63 13.63
N GLU A 165 -23.17 -7.65 12.86
CA GLU A 165 -23.17 -7.99 11.44
C GLU A 165 -23.24 -6.73 10.57
N PRO A 166 -22.71 -6.76 9.33
CA PRO A 166 -22.83 -5.63 8.41
C PRO A 166 -24.29 -5.29 8.14
N VAL A 167 -24.61 -3.99 8.22
CA VAL A 167 -25.88 -3.43 7.74
C VAL A 167 -26.02 -3.75 6.27
N ARG A 168 -27.21 -4.21 5.85
CA ARG A 168 -27.47 -4.57 4.46
C ARG A 168 -28.69 -3.85 3.92
N SER A 169 -28.54 -3.30 2.71
CA SER A 169 -29.64 -2.75 1.91
C SER A 169 -29.63 -3.43 0.54
N ASP A 170 -30.79 -3.91 0.09
CA ASP A 170 -30.94 -4.71 -1.14
C ASP A 170 -29.98 -5.92 -1.24
N GLY A 171 -29.69 -6.55 -0.10
CA GLY A 171 -28.80 -7.71 -0.01
C GLY A 171 -27.30 -7.39 -0.18
N LYS A 172 -26.92 -6.11 -0.25
CA LYS A 172 -25.52 -5.65 -0.26
C LYS A 172 -25.16 -5.02 1.07
N ALA A 173 -23.93 -5.21 1.52
CA ALA A 173 -23.43 -4.52 2.71
C ALA A 173 -23.38 -3.00 2.44
N ALA A 174 -23.71 -2.20 3.45
CA ALA A 174 -23.52 -0.75 3.47
C ALA A 174 -22.02 -0.45 3.62
N THR A 175 -21.29 -0.59 2.51
CA THR A 175 -19.85 -0.38 2.38
C THR A 175 -19.60 0.76 1.40
N SER A 176 -18.61 1.58 1.70
CA SER A 176 -18.18 2.68 0.83
C SER A 176 -16.66 2.68 0.71
N THR A 177 -16.14 2.95 -0.48
CA THR A 177 -14.71 2.85 -0.78
C THR A 177 -14.24 4.10 -1.50
N VAL A 178 -13.15 4.69 -1.00
CA VAL A 178 -12.52 5.90 -1.55
C VAL A 178 -11.04 5.61 -1.79
N ALA A 179 -10.60 5.77 -3.03
CA ALA A 179 -9.18 5.79 -3.38
C ALA A 179 -8.67 7.24 -3.40
N PHE A 180 -7.51 7.50 -2.81
CA PHE A 180 -6.94 8.83 -2.73
C PHE A 180 -5.41 8.80 -2.67
N VAL A 181 -4.79 9.89 -3.12
CA VAL A 181 -3.34 10.12 -3.03
C VAL A 181 -3.13 11.31 -2.10
N PRO A 182 -2.54 11.13 -0.90
CA PRO A 182 -2.37 12.22 0.05
C PRO A 182 -1.21 13.12 -0.38
N ASP A 183 -1.37 14.44 -0.18
CA ASP A 183 -0.32 15.43 -0.40
C ASP A 183 0.59 15.63 0.84
N ALA A 184 0.16 15.12 2.00
CA ALA A 184 0.84 15.21 3.29
C ALA A 184 0.68 13.90 4.07
N ALA A 185 1.52 13.70 5.10
CA ALA A 185 1.46 12.49 5.91
C ALA A 185 0.17 12.36 6.74
N ASP A 186 -0.43 13.50 7.11
CA ASP A 186 -1.65 13.55 7.88
C ASP A 186 -2.73 14.30 7.09
N GLY A 187 -3.96 13.83 7.17
CA GLY A 187 -5.10 14.40 6.44
C GLY A 187 -6.42 13.77 6.84
N THR A 188 -7.51 14.25 6.23
CA THR A 188 -8.87 13.79 6.55
C THR A 188 -9.61 13.43 5.28
N GLN A 189 -10.32 12.31 5.31
CA GLN A 189 -11.18 11.82 4.23
C GLN A 189 -12.61 11.67 4.75
N GLU A 190 -13.60 11.87 3.88
CA GLU A 190 -15.02 11.64 4.20
C GLU A 190 -15.51 10.37 3.51
N VAL A 191 -16.27 9.56 4.22
CA VAL A 191 -16.90 8.33 3.73
C VAL A 191 -18.40 8.40 4.00
N ALA A 192 -19.19 8.39 2.94
CA ALA A 192 -20.65 8.42 3.03
C ALA A 192 -21.25 7.01 2.83
N PHE A 193 -22.23 6.67 3.66
CA PHE A 193 -22.99 5.43 3.59
C PHE A 193 -24.47 5.75 3.42
N THR A 194 -25.10 5.24 2.36
CA THR A 194 -26.56 5.35 2.17
C THR A 194 -27.18 3.98 2.19
N PHE A 195 -28.22 3.78 3.02
CA PHE A 195 -28.89 2.50 3.19
C PHE A 195 -30.37 2.68 3.57
N ASP A 196 -31.16 1.62 3.39
CA ASP A 196 -32.54 1.55 3.90
C ASP A 196 -32.51 1.23 5.40
N GLY A 197 -32.94 2.19 6.22
CA GLY A 197 -32.93 2.11 7.67
C GLY A 197 -34.28 1.72 8.27
N ALA A 198 -35.33 1.49 7.47
CA ALA A 198 -36.70 1.34 7.96
C ALA A 198 -36.87 0.15 8.93
N GLU A 199 -36.09 -0.92 8.75
CA GLU A 199 -36.09 -2.10 9.63
C GLU A 199 -35.13 -1.98 10.83
N LEU A 200 -34.33 -0.91 10.90
CA LEU A 200 -33.32 -0.68 11.95
C LEU A 200 -33.75 0.38 12.97
N SER A 201 -35.02 0.78 12.97
CA SER A 201 -35.56 1.70 14.00
C SER A 201 -35.31 1.14 15.41
N GLY A 202 -34.65 1.93 16.25
CA GLY A 202 -34.26 1.58 17.62
C GLY A 202 -32.94 0.83 17.75
N HIS A 203 -32.27 0.54 16.63
CA HIS A 203 -30.91 0.00 16.61
C HIS A 203 -29.88 1.13 16.64
N ALA A 204 -28.61 0.76 16.83
CA ALA A 204 -27.49 1.66 16.62
C ALA A 204 -26.55 1.03 15.57
N VAL A 205 -25.98 1.87 14.73
CA VAL A 205 -25.00 1.46 13.71
C VAL A 205 -23.63 2.03 14.07
N VAL A 206 -22.58 1.31 13.72
CA VAL A 206 -21.19 1.70 13.98
C VAL A 206 -20.40 1.63 12.68
N ALA A 207 -19.65 2.67 12.33
CA ALA A 207 -18.77 2.64 11.17
C ALA A 207 -17.41 2.01 11.51
N PHE A 208 -16.96 1.11 10.64
CA PHE A 208 -15.67 0.45 10.68
C PHE A 208 -14.85 0.82 9.43
N GLU A 209 -13.56 1.09 9.61
CA GLU A 209 -12.67 1.56 8.56
C GLU A 209 -11.46 0.65 8.39
N SER A 210 -11.09 0.42 7.13
CA SER A 210 -9.87 -0.25 6.72
C SER A 210 -9.15 0.61 5.68
N LEU A 211 -7.92 1.00 5.97
CA LEU A 211 -7.03 1.70 5.06
C LEU A 211 -6.02 0.72 4.48
N THR A 212 -5.92 0.69 3.16
CA THR A 212 -5.02 -0.21 2.45
C THR A 212 -4.06 0.53 1.53
N LEU A 213 -2.85 -0.01 1.37
CA LEU A 213 -1.83 0.40 0.40
C LEU A 213 -1.39 -0.85 -0.35
N ASP A 214 -1.38 -0.81 -1.68
CA ASP A 214 -1.06 -1.96 -2.54
C ASP A 214 -1.85 -3.24 -2.19
N GLY A 215 -3.11 -3.07 -1.76
CA GLY A 215 -4.01 -4.14 -1.35
C GLY A 215 -3.72 -4.76 0.02
N GLN A 216 -2.76 -4.22 0.78
CA GLN A 216 -2.46 -4.64 2.14
C GLN A 216 -3.04 -3.65 3.15
N GLU A 217 -3.74 -4.14 4.18
CA GLU A 217 -4.21 -3.29 5.28
C GLU A 217 -3.04 -2.72 6.07
N VAL A 218 -3.04 -1.39 6.20
CA VAL A 218 -2.00 -0.61 6.86
C VAL A 218 -2.48 0.07 8.14
N ALA A 219 -3.79 0.31 8.25
CA ALA A 219 -4.46 0.81 9.45
C ALA A 219 -5.95 0.42 9.42
N SER A 220 -6.56 0.28 10.59
CA SER A 220 -8.01 0.04 10.70
C SER A 220 -8.56 0.60 12.02
N HIS A 221 -9.84 0.95 12.00
CA HIS A 221 -10.65 1.27 13.17
C HIS A 221 -11.89 0.39 13.13
N ALA A 222 -12.03 -0.52 14.08
CA ALA A 222 -13.10 -1.51 14.09
C ALA A 222 -13.50 -1.88 15.52
N ASP A 223 -13.99 -0.88 16.27
CA ASP A 223 -14.51 -1.07 17.62
C ASP A 223 -16.02 -0.81 17.65
N VAL A 224 -16.81 -1.87 17.79
CA VAL A 224 -18.28 -1.81 17.89
C VAL A 224 -18.78 -1.03 19.12
N ASN A 225 -17.90 -0.73 20.08
CA ASN A 225 -18.23 0.04 21.28
C ASN A 225 -17.76 1.50 21.22
N ASP A 226 -17.16 1.95 20.12
CA ASP A 226 -16.73 3.35 20.01
C ASP A 226 -17.96 4.26 19.88
N GLU A 227 -18.15 5.12 20.89
CA GLU A 227 -19.28 6.06 20.95
C GLU A 227 -19.18 7.14 19.87
N GLY A 228 -17.97 7.57 19.49
CA GLY A 228 -17.78 8.56 18.43
C GLY A 228 -18.04 8.00 17.02
N GLN A 229 -18.14 6.67 16.91
CA GLN A 229 -18.49 5.95 15.69
C GLN A 229 -19.92 5.44 15.66
N THR A 230 -20.65 5.59 16.78
CA THR A 230 -22.01 5.08 16.91
C THR A 230 -23.01 6.16 16.50
N VAL A 231 -23.97 5.80 15.65
CA VAL A 231 -25.17 6.61 15.36
C VAL A 231 -26.42 5.81 15.76
N GLU A 232 -27.29 6.41 16.58
CA GLU A 232 -28.56 5.83 16.98
C GLU A 232 -29.62 6.06 15.90
N LEU A 233 -30.37 5.01 15.55
CA LEU A 233 -31.44 5.10 14.55
C LEU A 233 -32.79 5.29 15.24
N VAL A 234 -33.32 6.52 15.21
CA VAL A 234 -34.55 6.88 15.91
C VAL A 234 -35.79 6.70 15.02
N PRO A 235 -36.95 6.36 15.59
CA PRO A 235 -38.18 6.24 14.81
C PRO A 235 -38.53 7.56 14.11
N PRO A 236 -39.04 7.53 12.86
CA PRO A 236 -39.58 8.73 12.24
C PRO A 236 -40.72 9.30 13.09
N GLU A 237 -40.63 10.58 13.42
CA GLU A 237 -41.68 11.31 14.13
C GLU A 237 -43.03 11.07 13.46
N THR A 238 -43.98 10.46 14.19
CA THR A 238 -45.33 10.28 13.67
C THR A 238 -45.99 11.64 13.60
N ARG A 239 -46.09 12.21 12.40
CA ARG A 239 -46.91 13.39 12.17
C ARG A 239 -48.37 13.03 12.51
N GLU A 240 -48.85 13.43 13.68
CA GLU A 240 -50.28 13.34 13.98
C GLU A 240 -51.03 14.07 12.86
N ALA A 241 -51.91 13.35 12.16
CA ALA A 241 -52.80 13.97 11.19
C ALA A 241 -53.60 15.06 11.91
N PRO A 242 -53.75 16.27 11.33
CA PRO A 242 -54.55 17.31 11.95
C PRO A 242 -55.95 16.76 12.22
N ALA A 243 -56.38 16.78 13.48
CA ALA A 243 -57.69 16.31 13.89
C ALA A 243 -58.75 16.90 12.94
N PRO A 244 -59.67 16.07 12.38
CA PRO A 244 -60.68 16.58 11.46
C PRO A 244 -61.49 17.65 12.18
N GLY A 245 -61.40 18.88 11.64
CA GLY A 245 -61.96 20.08 12.24
C GLY A 245 -63.38 19.88 12.72
N GLY A 246 -63.58 20.06 14.04
CA GLY A 246 -64.90 20.01 14.64
C GLY A 246 -65.83 21.02 13.98
N LYS A 247 -66.89 20.52 13.35
CA LYS A 247 -68.06 21.33 12.99
C LYS A 247 -68.67 21.84 14.29
N LEU A 248 -68.67 23.16 14.47
CA LEU A 248 -69.51 23.85 15.44
C LEU A 248 -70.96 23.92 14.91
N PRO A 249 -71.94 23.30 15.58
CA PRO A 249 -73.29 23.83 15.69
C PRO A 249 -73.44 24.75 16.91
#